data_AF-A0A7S3DY35-F1
#
_entry.id   AF-A0A7S3DY35-F1
#
_cell.length_a   1.000
_cell.length_b   1.000
_cell.length_c   1.000
_cell.angle_alpha   90.00
_cell.angle_beta   90.00
_cell.angle_gamma   90.00
#
_symmetry.space_group_name_H-M   'P 1'
#
loop_
_entity.id
_entity.type
_entity.pdbx_description
1 polymer ?
#
loop_
_entity_poly.entity_id
_entity_poly.type
_entity_poly.pdbx_seq_one_letter_code
_entity_poly.pdbx_strand_id
1 'polypeptide(L)'
;MATMAHPQHHPNDVVKSFFPMNYGGMKSSPSGYDRTNLNSYNHEVVNAIRSSNVTYLRELLYSTNSTSEQQTFEACNHNSEYLIHLACRRANLETIQFLVLEAGVNVHVRDGLGRTVLHDACWRPRYEPAILEFLMQVLDPMFLLMTDDRGHSAFDYIRKENWSQLTGFLETQRDLVRQRIRSSRLWERYCQAAARHAATN
;
A
#
# COMPACT_ATOMS: atom_id res chain seq x y z
N MET A 1 20.82 35.21 3.21
CA MET A 1 20.96 33.88 3.84
C MET A 1 20.63 32.83 2.80
N ALA A 2 21.65 32.25 2.17
CA ALA A 2 21.45 31.17 1.21
C ALA A 2 21.13 29.90 1.99
N THR A 3 19.87 29.49 1.98
CA THR A 3 19.43 28.18 2.47
C THR A 3 20.17 27.14 1.64
N MET A 4 21.13 26.44 2.24
CA MET A 4 21.81 25.34 1.58
C MET A 4 20.76 24.28 1.24
N ALA A 5 20.40 24.20 -0.04
CA ALA A 5 19.60 23.10 -0.55
C ALA A 5 20.43 21.83 -0.36
N HIS A 6 20.14 21.07 0.70
CA HIS A 6 20.58 19.68 0.76
C HIS A 6 20.11 18.98 -0.52
N PRO A 7 20.95 18.15 -1.16
CA PRO A 7 20.53 17.40 -2.34
C PRO A 7 19.23 16.67 -2.01
N GLN A 8 18.16 16.99 -2.74
CA GLN A 8 16.91 16.25 -2.58
C GLN A 8 17.13 14.86 -3.16
N HIS A 9 17.58 13.94 -2.30
CA HIS A 9 17.65 12.53 -2.64
C HIS A 9 16.25 12.03 -3.01
N HIS A 10 16.16 11.25 -4.08
CA HIS A 10 14.89 10.68 -4.47
C HIS A 10 14.40 9.78 -3.31
N PRO A 11 13.13 9.85 -2.87
CA PRO A 11 12.63 9.02 -1.77
C PRO A 11 12.90 7.52 -1.95
N ASN A 12 12.81 7.03 -3.19
CA ASN A 12 13.23 5.67 -3.55
C ASN A 12 14.67 5.31 -3.14
N ASP A 13 15.62 6.24 -3.22
CA ASP A 13 17.01 5.96 -2.85
C ASP A 13 17.15 5.76 -1.34
N VAL A 14 16.42 6.55 -0.55
CA VAL A 14 16.32 6.41 0.90
C VAL A 14 15.75 5.05 1.25
N VAL A 15 14.61 4.67 0.66
CA VAL A 15 13.97 3.37 0.89
C VAL A 15 14.88 2.21 0.49
N LYS A 16 15.50 2.27 -0.69
CA LYS A 16 16.45 1.24 -1.15
C LYS A 16 17.61 1.06 -0.16
N SER A 17 18.09 2.13 0.49
CA SER A 17 19.15 2.06 1.51
C SER A 17 18.78 1.28 2.78
N PHE A 18 17.49 0.98 2.97
CA PHE A 18 17.03 0.17 4.11
C PHE A 18 17.26 -1.32 3.86
N PHE A 19 17.36 -1.73 2.59
CA PHE A 19 17.45 -3.14 2.20
C PHE A 19 18.92 -3.59 2.08
N PRO A 20 19.25 -4.82 2.53
CA PRO A 20 20.63 -5.32 2.49
C PRO A 20 21.22 -5.56 1.09
N MET A 21 20.37 -5.67 0.07
CA MET A 21 20.78 -5.98 -1.30
C MET A 21 20.04 -5.08 -2.29
N ASN A 22 20.66 -4.84 -3.45
CA ASN A 22 20.03 -4.09 -4.52
C ASN A 22 18.78 -4.81 -5.03
N TYR A 23 17.68 -4.06 -5.10
CA TYR A 23 16.44 -4.54 -5.70
C TYR A 23 16.48 -4.34 -7.22
N GLY A 24 16.60 -5.44 -7.96
CA GLY A 24 16.65 -5.45 -9.43
C GLY A 24 15.28 -5.48 -10.11
N GLY A 25 14.20 -5.32 -9.33
CA GLY A 25 12.83 -5.50 -9.81
C GLY A 25 12.37 -6.95 -9.70
N MET A 26 11.14 -7.16 -9.25
CA MET A 26 10.45 -8.45 -9.31
C MET A 26 9.30 -8.28 -10.29
N LYS A 27 9.22 -9.12 -11.33
CA LYS A 27 8.07 -9.11 -12.22
C LYS A 27 6.83 -9.40 -11.38
N SER A 28 5.89 -8.48 -11.48
CA SER A 28 4.78 -8.36 -10.57
C SER A 28 3.71 -9.36 -11.04
N SER A 29 3.60 -10.54 -10.43
CA SER A 29 2.50 -11.47 -10.73
C SER A 29 1.17 -10.81 -10.35
N PRO A 30 0.16 -10.67 -11.23
CA PRO A 30 -1.12 -10.11 -10.85
C PRO A 30 -1.64 -10.80 -9.59
N SER A 31 -2.14 -10.06 -8.59
CA SER A 31 -2.98 -10.73 -7.59
C SER A 31 -4.16 -11.33 -8.35
N GLY A 32 -4.39 -12.63 -8.14
CA GLY A 32 -5.42 -13.37 -8.86
C GLY A 32 -6.71 -12.56 -8.90
N TYR A 33 -7.28 -12.41 -10.10
CA TYR A 33 -8.50 -11.66 -10.31
C TYR A 33 -9.66 -12.42 -9.65
N ASP A 34 -10.04 -12.00 -8.45
CA ASP A 34 -11.15 -12.61 -7.73
C ASP A 34 -12.47 -11.95 -8.13
N ARG A 35 -13.17 -12.59 -9.07
CA ARG A 35 -14.52 -12.19 -9.52
C ARG A 35 -15.63 -12.54 -8.53
N THR A 36 -15.33 -13.31 -7.49
CA THR A 36 -16.39 -13.91 -6.65
C THR A 36 -17.16 -12.87 -5.85
N ASN A 37 -16.66 -11.62 -5.76
CA ASN A 37 -17.18 -10.61 -4.84
C ASN A 37 -17.56 -9.25 -5.44
N LEU A 38 -17.91 -9.20 -6.73
CA LEU A 38 -18.36 -7.94 -7.36
C LEU A 38 -19.57 -7.31 -6.65
N ASN A 39 -20.46 -8.13 -6.06
CA ASN A 39 -21.67 -7.66 -5.39
C ASN A 39 -21.38 -6.83 -4.12
N SER A 40 -20.28 -7.11 -3.43
CA SER A 40 -19.83 -6.35 -2.26
C SER A 40 -19.16 -5.01 -2.64
N TYR A 41 -18.75 -4.84 -3.90
CA TYR A 41 -18.32 -3.55 -4.44
C TYR A 41 -19.55 -2.76 -4.94
N ASN A 42 -20.32 -2.22 -4.00
CA ASN A 42 -21.54 -1.46 -4.32
C ASN A 42 -21.38 0.06 -4.06
N HIS A 43 -22.31 0.84 -4.61
CA HIS A 43 -22.27 2.30 -4.52
C HIS A 43 -22.38 2.84 -3.08
N GLU A 44 -23.10 2.16 -2.19
CA GLU A 44 -23.27 2.59 -0.80
C GLU A 44 -21.95 2.52 -0.04
N VAL A 45 -21.27 1.38 -0.12
CA VAL A 45 -19.94 1.17 0.51
C VAL A 45 -18.91 2.11 -0.11
N VAL A 46 -18.88 2.24 -1.44
CA VAL A 46 -17.97 3.15 -2.14
C VAL A 46 -18.18 4.60 -1.69
N ASN A 47 -19.44 5.05 -1.59
CA ASN A 47 -19.75 6.41 -1.15
C ASN A 47 -19.36 6.63 0.32
N ALA A 48 -19.64 5.66 1.19
CA ALA A 48 -19.25 5.71 2.60
C ALA A 48 -17.73 5.81 2.78
N ILE A 49 -16.95 5.04 2.02
CA ILE A 49 -15.47 5.16 2.02
C ILE A 49 -15.04 6.55 1.54
N ARG A 50 -15.64 7.07 0.47
CA ARG A 50 -15.27 8.39 -0.08
C ARG A 50 -15.60 9.54 0.84
N SER A 51 -16.68 9.44 1.61
CA SER A 51 -17.05 10.42 2.63
C SER A 51 -16.41 10.15 4.00
N SER A 52 -15.61 9.08 4.13
CA SER A 52 -15.03 8.62 5.40
C SER A 52 -16.09 8.38 6.49
N ASN A 53 -17.27 7.90 6.11
CA ASN A 53 -18.35 7.54 7.05
C ASN A 53 -18.07 6.18 7.70
N VAL A 54 -17.07 6.14 8.57
CA VAL A 54 -16.64 4.94 9.28
C VAL A 54 -17.72 4.38 10.21
N THR A 55 -18.57 5.24 10.78
CA THR A 55 -19.70 4.81 11.63
C THR A 55 -20.65 3.92 10.84
N TYR A 56 -21.06 4.37 9.65
CA TYR A 56 -21.91 3.57 8.78
C TYR A 56 -21.22 2.28 8.31
N LEU A 57 -19.91 2.33 8.02
CA LEU A 57 -19.16 1.13 7.66
C LEU A 57 -19.08 0.11 8.81
N ARG A 58 -18.92 0.57 10.05
CA ARG A 58 -18.99 -0.26 11.26
C ARG A 58 -20.40 -0.83 11.45
N GLU A 59 -21.43 0.00 11.28
CA GLU A 59 -22.82 -0.46 11.31
C GLU A 59 -23.04 -1.57 10.29
N LEU A 60 -22.58 -1.43 9.04
CA LEU A 60 -22.67 -2.47 8.02
C LEU A 60 -21.92 -3.75 8.40
N LEU A 61 -20.74 -3.64 9.00
CA LEU A 61 -19.95 -4.80 9.42
C LEU A 61 -20.60 -5.58 10.56
N TYR A 62 -21.15 -4.86 11.56
CA TYR A 62 -21.70 -5.46 12.77
C TYR A 62 -23.22 -5.68 12.71
N SER A 63 -23.92 -5.09 11.73
CA SER A 63 -25.34 -5.35 11.51
C SER A 63 -25.51 -6.81 11.10
N THR A 64 -26.12 -7.59 11.97
CA THR A 64 -26.53 -8.97 11.70
C THR A 64 -27.66 -8.96 10.67
N ASN A 65 -27.35 -8.76 9.40
CA ASN A 65 -28.34 -9.01 8.36
C ASN A 65 -28.67 -10.50 8.41
N SER A 66 -29.96 -10.85 8.55
CA SER A 66 -30.45 -12.22 8.74
C SER A 66 -30.24 -13.15 7.54
N THR A 67 -29.45 -12.72 6.56
CA THR A 67 -28.99 -13.47 5.40
C THR A 67 -27.60 -14.02 5.68
N SER A 68 -27.39 -15.31 5.41
CA SER A 68 -26.21 -16.12 5.75
C SER A 68 -24.86 -15.68 5.14
N GLU A 69 -24.78 -14.50 4.51
CA GLU A 69 -23.56 -13.96 3.92
C GLU A 69 -23.07 -12.77 4.76
N GLN A 70 -21.92 -12.96 5.42
CA GLN A 70 -21.24 -11.89 6.15
C GLN A 70 -20.78 -10.83 5.15
N GLN A 71 -21.16 -9.57 5.38
CA GLN A 71 -20.68 -8.45 4.57
C GLN A 71 -19.15 -8.41 4.64
N THR A 72 -18.50 -8.47 3.49
CA THR A 72 -17.04 -8.38 3.35
C THR A 72 -16.67 -7.13 2.58
N PHE A 73 -15.54 -6.53 2.96
CA PHE A 73 -14.94 -5.39 2.27
C PHE A 73 -13.80 -5.81 1.34
N GLU A 74 -13.56 -7.12 1.17
CA GLU A 74 -12.63 -7.68 0.19
C GLU A 74 -13.29 -7.75 -1.19
N ALA A 75 -13.60 -6.57 -1.74
CA ALA A 75 -14.24 -6.44 -3.04
C ALA A 75 -13.45 -5.51 -3.95
N CYS A 76 -13.50 -5.76 -5.26
CA CYS A 76 -12.86 -4.94 -6.28
C CYS A 76 -13.80 -4.66 -7.46
N ASN A 77 -13.52 -3.58 -8.19
CA ASN A 77 -14.24 -3.27 -9.42
C ASN A 77 -13.67 -4.02 -10.64
N HIS A 78 -14.21 -3.74 -11.83
CA HIS A 78 -13.79 -4.35 -13.09
C HIS A 78 -12.31 -4.11 -13.46
N ASN A 79 -11.65 -3.13 -12.85
CA ASN A 79 -10.23 -2.83 -13.01
C ASN A 79 -9.36 -3.48 -11.92
N SER A 80 -9.92 -4.42 -11.16
CA SER A 80 -9.29 -5.03 -9.99
C SER A 80 -8.88 -4.02 -8.90
N GLU A 81 -9.48 -2.83 -8.90
CA GLU A 81 -9.23 -1.85 -7.85
C GLU A 81 -10.09 -2.20 -6.63
N TYR A 82 -9.44 -2.78 -5.63
CA TYR A 82 -10.07 -3.13 -4.35
C TYR A 82 -10.54 -1.89 -3.57
N LEU A 83 -11.55 -2.06 -2.71
CA LEU A 83 -12.07 -0.98 -1.84
C LEU A 83 -10.96 -0.31 -1.02
N ILE A 84 -9.94 -1.07 -0.59
CA ILE A 84 -8.78 -0.52 0.14
C ILE A 84 -7.90 0.42 -0.72
N HIS A 85 -7.77 0.19 -2.03
CA HIS A 85 -7.09 1.15 -2.93
C HIS A 85 -7.83 2.49 -2.94
N LEU A 86 -9.17 2.44 -3.06
CA LEU A 86 -10.01 3.64 -3.00
C LEU A 86 -9.88 4.35 -1.65
N ALA A 87 -9.92 3.61 -0.55
CA ALA A 87 -9.77 4.15 0.80
C ALA A 87 -8.42 4.84 0.98
N CYS A 88 -7.32 4.20 0.59
CA CYS A 88 -5.98 4.79 0.64
C CYS A 88 -5.84 6.05 -0.21
N ARG A 89 -6.59 6.18 -1.31
CA ARG A 89 -6.57 7.38 -2.17
C ARG A 89 -7.43 8.53 -1.64
N ARG A 90 -8.55 8.24 -0.97
CA ARG A 90 -9.61 9.26 -0.71
C ARG A 90 -10.10 9.37 0.72
N ALA A 91 -10.02 8.30 1.52
CA ALA A 91 -10.56 8.30 2.87
C ALA A 91 -9.57 8.91 3.88
N ASN A 92 -10.03 9.08 5.12
CA ASN A 92 -9.19 9.42 6.26
C ASN A 92 -8.50 8.17 6.84
N LEU A 93 -7.52 8.39 7.72
CA LEU A 93 -6.78 7.30 8.39
C LEU A 93 -7.71 6.36 9.16
N GLU A 94 -8.73 6.88 9.86
CA GLU A 94 -9.65 6.06 10.65
C GLU A 94 -10.39 5.03 9.79
N THR A 95 -10.88 5.44 8.62
CA THR A 95 -11.55 4.52 7.68
C THR A 95 -10.60 3.44 7.19
N ILE A 96 -9.34 3.79 6.91
CA ILE A 96 -8.31 2.83 6.49
C ILE A 96 -8.00 1.86 7.63
N GLN A 97 -7.84 2.35 8.86
CA GLN A 97 -7.61 1.52 10.04
C GLN A 97 -8.78 0.58 10.30
N PHE A 98 -10.03 1.06 10.19
CA PHE A 98 -11.22 0.22 10.27
C PHE A 98 -11.18 -0.92 9.26
N LEU A 99 -10.95 -0.62 7.98
CA LEU A 99 -10.92 -1.64 6.93
C LEU A 99 -9.88 -2.72 7.21
N VAL A 100 -8.70 -2.33 7.68
CA VAL A 100 -7.57 -3.24 7.89
C VAL A 100 -7.67 -4.01 9.22
N LEU A 101 -8.01 -3.33 10.31
CA LEU A 101 -7.92 -3.87 11.67
C LEU A 101 -9.24 -4.50 12.16
N GLU A 102 -10.38 -3.91 11.79
CA GLU A 102 -11.69 -4.38 12.23
C GLU A 102 -12.33 -5.30 11.17
N ALA A 103 -12.31 -4.87 9.90
CA ALA A 103 -12.89 -5.62 8.79
C ALA A 103 -11.94 -6.68 8.18
N GLY A 104 -10.67 -6.71 8.60
CA GLY A 104 -9.71 -7.73 8.18
C GLY A 104 -9.33 -7.70 6.70
N VAL A 105 -9.47 -6.54 6.03
CA VAL A 105 -9.20 -6.42 4.59
C VAL A 105 -7.72 -6.61 4.30
N ASN A 106 -7.41 -7.51 3.36
CA ASN A 106 -6.05 -7.73 2.87
C ASN A 106 -5.48 -6.48 2.17
N VAL A 107 -4.33 -6.00 2.67
CA VAL A 107 -3.58 -4.86 2.11
C VAL A 107 -2.49 -5.28 1.12
N HIS A 108 -2.12 -6.56 1.08
CA HIS A 108 -1.09 -7.12 0.18
C HIS A 108 -1.65 -7.44 -1.22
N VAL A 109 -2.60 -6.63 -1.67
CA VAL A 109 -3.27 -6.74 -2.97
C VAL A 109 -2.64 -5.81 -3.99
N ARG A 110 -2.90 -6.09 -5.28
CA ARG A 110 -2.57 -5.21 -6.38
C ARG A 110 -3.76 -5.02 -7.30
N ASP A 111 -3.89 -3.83 -7.87
CA ASP A 111 -4.92 -3.57 -8.87
C ASP A 111 -4.52 -4.07 -10.28
N GLY A 112 -5.40 -3.84 -11.25
CA GLY A 112 -5.20 -4.26 -12.64
C GLY A 112 -4.09 -3.50 -13.38
N LEU A 113 -3.48 -2.49 -12.76
CA LEU A 113 -2.28 -1.79 -13.26
C LEU A 113 -1.04 -2.17 -12.44
N GLY A 114 -1.14 -3.20 -11.61
CA GLY A 114 -0.08 -3.65 -10.72
C GLY A 114 0.19 -2.73 -9.54
N ARG A 115 -0.64 -1.70 -9.30
CA ARG A 115 -0.46 -0.75 -8.20
C ARG A 115 -0.81 -1.40 -6.88
N THR A 116 -0.02 -1.10 -5.86
CA THR A 116 -0.28 -1.47 -4.46
C THR A 116 -1.05 -0.35 -3.76
N VAL A 117 -1.61 -0.62 -2.58
CA VAL A 117 -2.26 0.40 -1.74
C VAL A 117 -1.37 1.61 -1.41
N LEU A 118 -0.03 1.44 -1.42
CA LEU A 118 0.91 2.55 -1.24
C LEU A 118 0.91 3.52 -2.42
N HIS A 119 0.73 3.04 -3.64
CA HIS A 119 0.64 3.93 -4.82
C HIS A 119 -0.54 4.89 -4.66
N ASP A 120 -1.67 4.38 -4.15
CA ASP A 120 -2.86 5.17 -3.89
C ASP A 120 -2.71 6.15 -2.73
N ALA A 121 -2.07 5.73 -1.64
CA ALA A 121 -1.72 6.62 -0.53
C ALA A 121 -0.76 7.75 -0.96
N CYS A 122 0.15 7.47 -1.89
CA CYS A 122 1.10 8.44 -2.44
C CYS A 122 0.50 9.37 -3.51
N TRP A 123 -0.59 8.97 -4.16
CA TRP A 123 -1.24 9.76 -5.22
C TRP A 123 -2.32 10.73 -4.70
N ARG A 124 -2.37 10.95 -3.38
CA ARG A 124 -3.36 11.85 -2.78
C ARG A 124 -3.10 13.32 -3.12
N PRO A 125 -4.15 14.17 -3.18
CA PRO A 125 -3.99 15.60 -3.39
C PRO A 125 -3.18 16.29 -2.28
N ARG A 126 -3.30 15.80 -1.04
CA ARG A 126 -2.58 16.29 0.14
C ARG A 126 -1.68 15.16 0.66
N TYR A 127 -0.44 15.51 0.96
CA TYR A 127 0.50 14.61 1.60
C TYR A 127 0.10 14.34 3.06
N GLU A 128 -0.11 13.08 3.41
CA GLU A 128 -0.56 12.63 4.72
C GLU A 128 0.33 11.46 5.23
N PRO A 129 1.46 11.76 5.90
CA PRO A 129 2.44 10.74 6.30
C PRO A 129 1.89 9.70 7.29
N ALA A 130 0.87 10.06 8.09
CA ALA A 130 0.26 9.14 9.05
C ALA A 130 -0.36 7.89 8.39
N ILE A 131 -0.85 8.00 7.14
CA ILE A 131 -1.34 6.84 6.39
C ILE A 131 -0.20 5.98 5.90
N LEU A 132 0.89 6.58 5.41
CA LEU A 132 2.09 5.84 5.04
C LEU A 132 2.68 5.11 6.25
N GLU A 133 2.73 5.77 7.41
CA GLU A 133 3.17 5.18 8.67
C GLU A 133 2.34 3.95 9.05
N PHE A 134 1.01 4.07 9.04
CA PHE A 134 0.13 2.94 9.32
C PHE A 134 0.33 1.81 8.30
N LEU A 135 0.34 2.12 7.00
CA LEU A 135 0.53 1.11 5.96
C LEU A 135 1.89 0.41 6.05
N MET A 136 2.97 1.13 6.41
CA MET A 136 4.30 0.54 6.64
C MET A 136 4.33 -0.44 7.82
N GLN A 137 3.46 -0.26 8.82
CA GLN A 137 3.34 -1.18 9.96
C GLN A 137 2.59 -2.47 9.60
N VAL A 138 1.62 -2.41 8.69
CA VAL A 138 0.80 -3.58 8.32
C VAL A 138 1.31 -4.32 7.08
N LEU A 139 1.97 -3.62 6.15
CA LEU A 139 2.50 -4.21 4.93
C LEU A 139 3.80 -4.98 5.16
N ASP A 140 4.06 -5.91 4.25
CA ASP A 140 5.38 -6.50 4.12
C ASP A 140 6.34 -5.43 3.56
N PRO A 141 7.55 -5.24 4.12
CA PRO A 141 8.50 -4.21 3.68
C PRO A 141 8.78 -4.19 2.18
N MET A 142 8.72 -5.35 1.51
CA MET A 142 9.01 -5.43 0.08
C MET A 142 8.03 -4.60 -0.77
N PHE A 143 6.83 -4.31 -0.27
CA PHE A 143 5.85 -3.44 -0.94
C PHE A 143 6.35 -2.00 -1.12
N LEU A 144 7.32 -1.55 -0.33
CA LEU A 144 7.96 -0.23 -0.48
C LEU A 144 8.81 -0.12 -1.75
N LEU A 145 9.21 -1.26 -2.32
CA LEU A 145 10.06 -1.35 -3.51
C LEU A 145 9.29 -1.76 -4.76
N MET A 146 8.04 -2.22 -4.60
CA MET A 146 7.23 -2.69 -5.72
C MET A 146 6.92 -1.56 -6.69
N THR A 147 6.94 -1.89 -7.98
CA THR A 147 6.54 -0.99 -9.06
C THR A 147 5.22 -1.43 -9.66
N ASP A 148 4.45 -0.45 -10.14
CA ASP A 148 3.33 -0.68 -11.03
C ASP A 148 3.78 -1.23 -12.39
N ASP A 149 2.82 -1.52 -13.28
CA ASP A 149 3.11 -2.07 -14.61
C ASP A 149 3.83 -1.06 -15.54
N ARG A 150 3.92 0.21 -15.12
CA ARG A 150 4.67 1.27 -15.80
C ARG A 150 6.11 1.40 -15.26
N GLY A 151 6.48 0.61 -14.25
CA GLY A 151 7.79 0.64 -13.62
C GLY A 151 7.99 1.74 -12.58
N HIS A 152 6.92 2.42 -12.14
CA HIS A 152 7.00 3.44 -11.10
C HIS A 152 6.72 2.82 -9.73
N SER A 153 7.51 3.19 -8.73
CA SER A 153 7.18 2.89 -7.33
C SER A 153 6.07 3.80 -6.82
N ALA A 154 5.52 3.46 -5.66
CA ALA A 154 4.56 4.33 -4.98
C ALA A 154 5.10 5.76 -4.75
N PHE A 155 6.38 5.90 -4.41
CA PHE A 155 6.95 7.21 -4.07
C PHE A 155 7.20 8.10 -5.28
N ASP A 156 7.24 7.55 -6.49
CA ASP A 156 7.33 8.34 -7.73
C ASP A 156 6.09 9.21 -7.96
N TYR A 157 4.95 8.86 -7.35
CA TYR A 157 3.71 9.62 -7.45
C TYR A 157 3.60 10.78 -6.44
N ILE A 158 4.55 10.90 -5.50
CA ILE A 158 4.57 12.02 -4.55
C ILE A 158 5.19 13.25 -5.21
N ARG A 159 4.51 14.40 -5.09
CA ARG A 159 4.98 15.68 -5.60
C ARG A 159 6.34 16.05 -5.01
N LYS A 160 7.23 16.59 -5.85
CA LYS A 160 8.60 17.00 -5.49
C LYS A 160 8.67 17.93 -4.28
N GLU A 161 7.69 18.82 -4.12
CA GLU A 161 7.58 19.74 -2.98
C GLU A 161 7.54 19.01 -1.62
N ASN A 162 7.03 17.77 -1.59
CA ASN A 162 6.92 16.96 -0.38
C ASN A 162 8.12 16.02 -0.17
N TRP A 163 9.09 15.97 -1.09
CA TRP A 163 10.20 15.01 -1.00
C TRP A 163 11.06 15.21 0.25
N SER A 164 11.36 16.45 0.63
CA SER A 164 12.15 16.73 1.85
C SER A 164 11.46 16.22 3.12
N GLN A 165 10.15 16.46 3.23
CA GLN A 165 9.36 15.97 4.37
C GLN A 165 9.25 14.44 4.35
N LEU A 166 9.05 13.84 3.17
CA LEU A 166 8.97 12.40 2.98
C LEU A 166 10.30 11.70 3.29
N THR A 167 11.43 12.20 2.82
CA THR A 167 12.73 11.59 3.13
C THR A 167 13.03 11.66 4.63
N GLY A 168 12.78 12.81 5.27
CA GLY A 168 12.89 12.94 6.72
C GLY A 168 12.02 11.94 7.47
N PHE A 169 10.75 11.78 7.05
CA PHE A 169 9.84 10.77 7.60
C PHE A 169 10.33 9.33 7.36
N LEU A 170 10.76 8.98 6.14
CA LEU A 170 11.25 7.65 5.82
C LEU A 170 12.46 7.29 6.68
N GLU A 171 13.35 8.24 6.92
CA GLU A 171 14.50 8.06 7.82
C GLU A 171 14.07 7.71 9.25
N THR A 172 12.99 8.31 9.78
CA THR A 172 12.47 7.91 11.10
C THR A 172 11.90 6.49 11.11
N GLN A 173 11.49 5.97 9.95
CA GLN A 173 10.97 4.60 9.80
C GLN A 173 12.06 3.56 9.49
N ARG A 174 13.33 3.98 9.32
CA ARG A 174 14.45 3.13 8.90
C ARG A 174 14.59 1.87 9.75
N ASP A 175 14.61 2.02 11.08
CA ASP A 175 14.85 0.89 11.98
C ASP A 175 13.66 -0.07 12.03
N LEU A 176 12.44 0.46 12.00
CA LEU A 176 11.21 -0.35 11.87
C LEU A 176 11.26 -1.21 10.61
N VAL A 177 11.58 -0.61 9.47
CA VAL A 177 11.64 -1.32 8.17
C VAL A 177 12.74 -2.38 8.22
N ARG A 178 13.95 -2.04 8.70
CA ARG A 178 15.07 -2.99 8.82
C ARG A 178 14.76 -4.17 9.74
N GLN A 179 14.08 -3.93 10.85
CA GLN A 179 13.64 -5.00 11.74
C GLN A 179 12.66 -5.93 11.04
N ARG A 180 11.66 -5.39 10.34
CA ARG A 180 10.64 -6.18 9.63
C ARG A 180 11.17 -6.93 8.42
N ILE A 181 12.22 -6.42 7.75
CA ILE A 181 12.87 -7.13 6.63
C ILE A 181 13.36 -8.51 7.07
N ARG A 182 13.83 -8.65 8.32
CA ARG A 182 14.33 -9.94 8.86
C ARG A 182 13.24 -11.01 8.97
N SER A 183 11.98 -10.62 9.08
CA SER A 183 10.83 -11.53 9.15
C SER A 183 9.97 -11.53 7.88
N SER A 184 10.38 -10.80 6.84
CA SER A 184 9.67 -10.72 5.57
C SER A 184 9.87 -11.99 4.74
N ARG A 185 8.79 -12.75 4.58
CA ARG A 185 8.77 -13.94 3.70
C ARG A 185 8.96 -13.56 2.24
N LEU A 186 8.47 -12.39 1.83
CA LEU A 186 8.62 -11.92 0.45
C LEU A 186 10.07 -11.56 0.16
N TRP A 187 10.73 -10.83 1.07
CA TRP A 187 12.15 -10.53 0.95
C TRP A 187 13.02 -11.78 0.93
N GLU A 188 12.75 -12.74 1.82
CA GLU A 188 13.45 -14.03 1.84
C GLU A 188 13.36 -14.74 0.48
N ARG A 189 12.15 -14.85 -0.07
CA ARG A 189 11.92 -15.47 -1.39
C ARG A 189 12.63 -14.72 -2.52
N TYR A 190 12.66 -13.39 -2.46
CA TYR A 190 13.42 -12.57 -3.42
C TYR A 190 14.91 -12.89 -3.36
N CYS A 191 15.51 -12.90 -2.17
CA CYS A 191 16.93 -13.23 -1.98
C CYS A 191 17.28 -14.63 -2.52
N GLN A 192 16.43 -15.63 -2.25
CA GLN A 192 16.62 -16.99 -2.77
C GLN A 192 16.55 -17.05 -4.30
N ALA A 193 15.60 -16.35 -4.92
CA ALA A 193 15.48 -16.29 -6.37
C ALA A 193 16.69 -15.58 -7.01
N ALA A 194 17.12 -14.46 -6.43
CA ALA A 194 18.30 -13.72 -6.89
C ALA A 194 19.58 -14.57 -6.81
N ALA A 195 19.77 -15.31 -5.71
CA ALA A 195 20.91 -16.22 -5.54
C ALA A 195 20.92 -17.35 -6.58
N ARG A 196 19.76 -17.92 -6.92
CA ARG A 196 19.65 -18.95 -7.98
C ARG A 196 19.99 -18.40 -9.36
N HIS A 197 19.54 -17.20 -9.69
CA HIS A 197 19.90 -16.54 -10.95
C HIS A 197 21.39 -16.24 -11.02
N ALA A 198 22.01 -15.81 -9.92
CA ALA A 198 23.46 -15.58 -9.87
C ALA A 198 24.29 -16.87 -10.02
N ALA A 199 23.76 -18.03 -9.60
CA ALA A 199 24.44 -19.32 -9.71
C ALA A 199 24.30 -19.99 -11.10
N THR A 200 23.43 -19.46 -11.97
CA THR A 200 23.13 -20.04 -13.30
C THR A 200 23.71 -19.24 -14.47
N ASN A 201 24.32 -18.08 -14.20
CA ASN A 201 25.04 -17.23 -15.14
C ASN A 201 26.53 -17.21 -14.82
#